data_AF-A0A8S0V8X9-F1
#
_entry.id   AF-A0A8S0V8X9-F1
#
_cell.length_a   1.000
_cell.length_b   1.000
_cell.length_c   1.000
_cell.angle_alpha   90.00
_cell.angle_beta   90.00
_cell.angle_gamma   90.00
#
_symmetry.space_group_name_H-M   'P 1'
#
loop_
_entity.id
_entity.type
_entity.pdbx_description
1 polymer ?
#
loop_
_entity_poly.entity_id
_entity_poly.type
_entity_poly.pdbx_seq_one_letter_code
_entity_poly.pdbx_strand_id
1 'polypeptide(L)'
;GPLSSTFPIENRNVPVPMQALKTHLDRTKSLPFVKRISDFHLLLLIARFLDVNADVPALAACVQAQATIPEGFQLLIESIASS
;
A
#
# COMPACT_ATOMS: atom_id res chain seq x y z
N GLY A 1 -3.96 -15.48 1.50
CA GLY A 1 -5.29 -15.11 2.03
C GLY A 1 -5.84 -13.96 1.20
N PRO A 2 -7.16 -13.82 1.01
CA PRO A 2 -7.71 -12.82 0.11
C PRO A 2 -7.32 -11.40 0.56
N LEU A 3 -6.95 -10.55 -0.40
CA LEU A 3 -6.65 -9.14 -0.16
C LEU A 3 -7.87 -8.45 0.48
N SER A 4 -7.63 -7.55 1.44
CA SER A 4 -8.69 -6.67 1.94
C SER A 4 -9.13 -5.70 0.84
N SER A 5 -10.38 -5.23 0.90
CA SER A 5 -10.91 -4.14 0.05
C SER A 5 -11.53 -3.04 0.92
N THR A 6 -10.85 -2.65 2.00
CA THR A 6 -11.30 -1.63 2.94
C THR A 6 -10.69 -0.26 2.66
N PHE A 7 -9.72 -0.19 1.75
CA PHE A 7 -9.18 1.08 1.25
C PHE A 7 -10.12 1.72 0.21
N PRO A 8 -10.20 3.06 0.13
CA PRO A 8 -11.04 3.73 -0.86
C PRO A 8 -10.74 3.29 -2.29
N ILE A 9 -11.80 2.93 -3.02
CA ILE A 9 -11.74 2.47 -4.40
C ILE A 9 -11.40 3.67 -5.33
N GLU A 10 -10.41 3.49 -6.19
CA GLU A 10 -10.02 4.46 -7.22
C GLU A 10 -11.14 4.69 -8.25
N ASN A 11 -11.12 5.81 -9.00
CA ASN A 11 -12.11 6.15 -10.04
C ASN A 11 -13.56 6.38 -9.56
N ARG A 12 -13.76 6.78 -8.30
CA ARG A 12 -14.96 7.55 -7.92
C ARG A 12 -14.76 9.01 -8.37
N ASN A 13 -15.84 9.79 -8.53
CA ASN A 13 -15.80 11.20 -8.99
C ASN A 13 -14.83 12.15 -8.24
N VAL A 14 -14.17 11.67 -7.16
CA VAL A 14 -13.17 12.38 -6.39
C VAL A 14 -11.88 11.53 -6.37
N PRO A 15 -10.71 12.09 -6.74
CA PRO A 15 -9.42 11.43 -6.57
C PRO A 15 -9.19 10.99 -5.12
N VAL A 16 -8.58 9.82 -4.91
CA VAL A 16 -8.21 9.38 -3.56
C VAL A 16 -7.12 10.32 -3.02
N PRO A 17 -7.37 11.07 -1.92
CA PRO A 17 -6.37 11.97 -1.36
C PRO A 17 -5.24 11.18 -0.69
N MET A 18 -3.99 11.66 -0.74
CA MET A 18 -2.85 11.06 -0.03
C MET A 18 -3.10 10.91 1.49
N GLN A 19 -3.91 11.81 2.06
CA GLN A 19 -4.39 11.70 3.44
C GLN A 19 -5.12 10.37 3.75
N ALA A 20 -5.76 9.74 2.75
CA ALA A 20 -6.39 8.43 2.92
C ALA A 20 -5.35 7.33 3.15
N LEU A 21 -4.19 7.39 2.46
CA LEU A 21 -3.08 6.47 2.67
C LEU A 21 -2.54 6.61 4.11
N LYS A 22 -2.26 7.85 4.54
CA LYS A 22 -1.81 8.12 5.91
C LYS A 22 -2.79 7.59 6.96
N THR A 23 -4.07 7.93 6.82
CA THR A 23 -5.12 7.51 7.75
C THR A 23 -5.22 5.99 7.84
N HIS A 24 -5.10 5.29 6.71
CA HIS A 24 -5.13 3.83 6.67
C HIS A 24 -3.92 3.21 7.38
N LEU A 25 -2.71 3.72 7.12
CA LEU A 25 -1.49 3.25 7.80
C LEU A 25 -1.54 3.51 9.31
N ASP A 26 -2.02 4.69 9.73
CA ASP A 26 -2.19 5.05 11.14
C ASP A 26 -3.20 4.12 11.84
N ARG A 27 -4.34 3.85 11.21
CA ARG A 27 -5.38 2.95 11.73
C ARG A 27 -4.89 1.51 11.88
N THR A 28 -3.99 1.08 10.99
CA THR A 28 -3.48 -0.30 10.95
C THR A 28 -2.09 -0.45 11.58
N LYS A 29 -1.59 0.57 12.29
CA LYS A 29 -0.24 0.60 12.88
C LYS A 29 0.08 -0.56 13.84
N SER A 30 -0.92 -1.19 14.43
CA SER A 30 -0.76 -2.36 15.32
C SER A 30 -0.49 -3.66 14.55
N LEU A 31 -0.73 -3.70 13.24
CA LEU A 31 -0.52 -4.87 12.40
C LEU A 31 0.90 -4.90 11.84
N PRO A 32 1.42 -6.07 11.42
CA PRO A 32 2.65 -6.15 10.62
C PRO A 32 2.51 -5.35 9.32
N PHE A 33 3.59 -4.72 8.84
CA PHE A 33 3.54 -3.82 7.68
C PHE A 33 2.92 -4.47 6.43
N VAL A 34 3.29 -5.73 6.13
CA VAL A 34 2.71 -6.50 5.02
C VAL A 34 1.18 -6.58 5.10
N LYS A 35 0.60 -6.70 6.30
CA LYS A 35 -0.86 -6.72 6.51
C LYS A 35 -1.49 -5.35 6.28
N ARG A 36 -0.80 -4.27 6.63
CA ARG A 36 -1.27 -2.88 6.42
C ARG A 36 -1.44 -2.58 4.94
N ILE A 37 -0.53 -3.09 4.11
CA ILE A 37 -0.52 -2.88 2.66
C ILE A 37 -1.19 -4.00 1.85
N SER A 38 -1.71 -5.05 2.51
CA SER A 38 -2.43 -6.17 1.86
C SER A 38 -3.85 -5.78 1.41
N ASP A 39 -3.97 -4.68 0.67
CA ASP A 39 -5.22 -4.18 0.11
C ASP A 39 -4.99 -3.80 -1.36
N PHE A 40 -5.85 -4.29 -2.25
CA PHE A 40 -5.65 -4.15 -3.68
C PHE A 40 -5.64 -2.69 -4.14
N HIS A 41 -6.56 -1.85 -3.62
CA HIS A 41 -6.65 -0.45 -4.03
C HIS A 41 -5.52 0.40 -3.45
N LEU A 42 -5.03 0.03 -2.27
CA LEU A 42 -3.83 0.64 -1.72
C LEU A 42 -2.59 0.31 -2.57
N LEU A 43 -2.45 -0.95 -3.03
CA LEU A 43 -1.34 -1.34 -3.90
C LEU A 43 -1.39 -0.62 -5.25
N LEU A 44 -2.58 -0.44 -5.84
CA LEU A 44 -2.76 0.36 -7.06
C LEU A 44 -2.34 1.82 -6.84
N LEU A 45 -2.74 2.41 -5.72
CA LEU A 45 -2.37 3.78 -5.38
C LEU A 45 -0.85 3.95 -5.26
N ILE A 46 -0.18 3.03 -4.56
CA ILE A 46 1.27 3.06 -4.36
C ILE A 46 2.02 2.78 -5.68
N ALA A 47 1.48 1.90 -6.54
CA ALA A 47 2.07 1.59 -7.84
C ALA A 47 2.20 2.82 -8.77
N ARG A 48 1.45 3.91 -8.50
CA ARG A 48 1.60 5.19 -9.22
C ARG A 48 2.92 5.91 -8.93
N PHE A 49 3.62 5.52 -7.87
CA PHE A 49 4.86 6.15 -7.40
C PHE A 49 6.08 5.23 -7.47
N LEU A 50 5.89 3.97 -7.86
CA LEU A 50 6.92 2.94 -7.90
C LEU A 50 7.19 2.47 -9.33
N ASP A 51 8.33 1.84 -9.56
CA ASP A 51 8.62 1.24 -10.87
C ASP A 51 7.69 0.04 -11.10
N VAL A 52 6.84 0.14 -12.12
CA VAL A 52 5.84 -0.89 -12.47
C VAL A 52 6.48 -2.21 -12.90
N ASN A 53 7.71 -2.20 -13.41
CA ASN A 53 8.40 -3.38 -13.92
C ASN A 53 9.27 -4.07 -12.86
N ALA A 54 9.69 -3.36 -11.82
CA ALA A 54 10.59 -3.87 -10.79
C ALA A 54 9.94 -3.92 -9.40
N ASP A 55 9.49 -2.77 -8.90
CA ASP A 55 9.04 -2.60 -7.53
C ASP A 55 7.67 -3.23 -7.29
N VAL A 56 6.74 -3.03 -8.23
CA VAL A 56 5.36 -3.54 -8.10
C VAL A 56 5.32 -5.07 -8.04
N PRO A 57 6.01 -5.83 -8.92
CA PRO A 57 6.10 -7.28 -8.79
C PRO A 57 6.73 -7.74 -7.47
N ALA A 58 7.78 -7.05 -6.99
CA ALA A 58 8.45 -7.40 -5.73
C ALA A 58 7.51 -7.22 -4.52
N LEU A 59 6.81 -6.09 -4.45
CA LEU A 59 5.81 -5.81 -3.41
C LEU A 59 4.63 -6.80 -3.48
N ALA A 60 4.12 -7.06 -4.68
CA ALA A 60 3.03 -8.02 -4.88
C ALA A 60 3.42 -9.43 -4.44
N ALA A 61 4.64 -9.88 -4.74
CA ALA A 61 5.15 -11.17 -4.29
C ALA A 61 5.23 -11.24 -2.75
N CYS A 62 5.71 -10.18 -2.10
CA CYS A 62 5.76 -10.13 -0.63
C CYS A 62 4.35 -10.16 -0.02
N VAL A 63 3.40 -9.41 -0.58
CA VAL A 63 2.00 -9.44 -0.15
C VAL A 63 1.38 -10.81 -0.39
N GLN A 64 1.60 -11.43 -1.54
CA GLN A 64 1.08 -12.77 -1.86
C GLN A 64 1.60 -13.82 -0.86
N ALA A 65 2.90 -13.83 -0.61
CA ALA A 65 3.57 -14.73 0.32
C ALA A 65 3.35 -14.35 1.80
N GLN A 66 2.77 -13.18 2.07
CA GLN A 66 2.67 -12.59 3.41
C GLN A 66 4.04 -12.49 4.10
N ALA A 67 5.07 -12.20 3.30
CA ALA A 67 6.46 -12.09 3.72
C ALA A 67 6.77 -10.68 4.23
N THR A 68 7.91 -10.54 4.91
CA THR A 68 8.42 -9.25 5.38
C THR A 68 8.68 -8.33 4.19
N ILE A 69 8.15 -7.09 4.26
CA ILE A 69 8.43 -6.05 3.28
C ILE A 69 9.83 -5.49 3.53
N PRO A 70 10.73 -5.39 2.52
CA PRO A 70 12.03 -4.76 2.69
C PRO A 70 11.92 -3.34 3.24
N GLU A 71 12.83 -2.96 4.15
CA GLU A 71 12.79 -1.67 4.85
C GLU A 71 12.73 -0.46 3.91
N GLY A 72 13.48 -0.50 2.80
CA GLY A 72 13.45 0.57 1.79
C GLY A 72 12.05 0.84 1.24
N PHE A 73 11.25 -0.20 0.99
CA PHE A 73 9.86 -0.03 0.57
C PHE A 73 8.98 0.53 1.68
N GLN A 74 9.22 0.16 2.94
CA GLN A 74 8.46 0.70 4.07
C GLN A 74 8.68 2.23 4.18
N LEU A 75 9.94 2.67 4.13
CA LEU A 75 10.29 4.10 4.19
C LEU A 75 9.73 4.89 3.00
N LEU A 76 9.77 4.33 1.79
CA LEU A 76 9.19 4.98 0.61
C LEU A 76 7.67 5.17 0.76
N ILE A 77 6.97 4.12 1.19
CA ILE A 77 5.51 4.16 1.37
C ILE A 77 5.11 5.14 2.47
N GLU A 78 5.85 5.17 3.59
CA GLU A 78 5.64 6.15 4.66
C GLU A 78 5.93 7.59 4.22
N SER A 79 6.91 7.78 3.32
CA SER A 79 7.23 9.08 2.73
C SER A 79 6.10 9.55 1.80
N ILE A 80 5.55 8.67 0.95
CA ILE A 80 4.37 8.96 0.11
C ILE A 80 3.16 9.32 0.98
N ALA A 81 2.99 8.66 2.13
CA ALA A 81 1.90 8.96 3.05
C ALA A 81 2.06 10.30 3.79
N SER A 82 3.27 10.87 3.80
CA SER A 82 3.61 12.09 4.54
C SER A 82 3.74 13.34 3.65
N SER A 83 3.54 13.19 2.33
CA SER A 83 3.58 14.27 1.33
C SER A 83 2.30 15.09 1.25
#